data_AF-A0A843LEA1-F1
#
_entry.id   AF-A0A843LEA1-F1
#
_cell.length_a   1.000
_cell.length_b   1.000
_cell.length_c   1.000
_cell.angle_alpha   90.00
_cell.angle_beta   90.00
_cell.angle_gamma   90.00
#
_symmetry.space_group_name_H-M   'P 1'
#
loop_
_entity.id
_entity.type
_entity.pdbx_description
1 polymer ?
#
loop_
_entity_poly.entity_id
_entity_poly.type
_entity_poly.pdbx_seq_one_letter_code
_entity_poly.pdbx_strand_id
1 'polypeptide(L)'
;MDLVFYTDAIKILALFFSLVGAVLIGYGGVVAAIKVVLREVFRRPYSYNLIRREFTSKIVFGLEFFIASDVLTTLIAPTQEEIILLAVVVVIRTILGYFLARETVEYQLEP
;
A
#
# COMPACT_ATOMS: atom_id res chain seq x y z
N MET A 1 -25.64 -22.24 5.30
CA MET A 1 -24.30 -22.77 4.95
C MET A 1 -23.59 -21.86 3.96
N ASP A 2 -24.33 -21.10 3.14
CA ASP A 2 -23.77 -20.25 2.07
C ASP A 2 -22.93 -19.07 2.59
N LEU A 3 -23.26 -18.52 3.77
CA LEU A 3 -22.48 -17.44 4.40
C LEU A 3 -21.09 -17.90 4.86
N VAL A 4 -20.97 -19.13 5.37
CA VAL A 4 -19.67 -19.70 5.81
C VAL A 4 -18.75 -19.91 4.60
N PHE A 5 -19.31 -20.43 3.50
CA PHE A 5 -18.58 -20.62 2.26
C PHE A 5 -18.09 -19.30 1.64
N TYR A 6 -18.91 -18.25 1.68
CA TYR A 6 -18.54 -16.91 1.21
C TYR A 6 -17.40 -16.30 2.04
N THR A 7 -17.47 -16.40 3.36
CA THR A 7 -16.41 -15.94 4.26
C THR A 7 -15.09 -16.66 4.03
N ASP A 8 -15.12 -17.98 3.86
CA ASP A 8 -13.90 -18.77 3.65
C ASP A 8 -13.24 -18.46 2.29
N ALA A 9 -14.04 -18.28 1.22
CA ALA A 9 -13.54 -17.90 -0.10
C ALA A 9 -12.82 -16.54 -0.07
N ILE A 10 -13.38 -15.55 0.62
CA ILE A 10 -12.77 -14.22 0.74
C ILE A 10 -11.52 -14.26 1.60
N LYS A 11 -11.50 -15.03 2.70
CA LYS A 11 -10.28 -15.21 3.52
C LYS A 11 -9.14 -15.80 2.70
N ILE A 12 -9.41 -16.80 1.86
CA ILE A 12 -8.42 -17.41 0.98
C ILE A 12 -7.88 -16.38 0.00
N LEU A 13 -8.75 -15.55 -0.58
CA LEU A 13 -8.34 -14.51 -1.53
C LEU A 13 -7.55 -13.37 -0.86
N ALA A 14 -7.95 -12.94 0.33
CA ALA A 14 -7.21 -11.97 1.13
C ALA A 14 -5.81 -12.50 1.49
N LEU A 15 -5.73 -13.75 1.95
CA LEU A 15 -4.46 -14.40 2.26
C LEU A 15 -3.57 -14.48 1.01
N PHE A 16 -4.13 -14.84 -0.13
CA PHE A 16 -3.41 -14.85 -1.40
C PHE A 16 -2.79 -13.48 -1.72
N PHE A 17 -3.57 -12.39 -1.65
CA PHE A 17 -3.05 -11.05 -1.92
C PHE A 17 -2.01 -10.61 -0.89
N SER A 18 -2.23 -10.89 0.40
CA SER A 18 -1.26 -10.63 1.47
C SER A 18 0.07 -11.35 1.22
N LEU A 19 0.01 -12.62 0.81
CA LEU A 19 1.20 -13.41 0.50
C LEU A 19 1.97 -12.84 -0.70
N VAL A 20 1.26 -12.46 -1.77
CA VAL A 20 1.87 -11.85 -2.96
C VAL A 20 2.53 -10.51 -2.61
N GLY A 21 1.83 -9.65 -1.85
CA GLY A 21 2.38 -8.39 -1.36
C GLY A 21 3.65 -8.59 -0.53
N ALA A 22 3.61 -9.54 0.42
CA ALA A 22 4.76 -9.88 1.26
C ALA A 22 5.96 -10.37 0.45
N VAL A 23 5.74 -11.23 -0.55
CA VAL A 23 6.79 -11.75 -1.42
C VAL A 23 7.41 -10.63 -2.27
N LEU A 24 6.60 -9.72 -2.83
CA LEU A 24 7.08 -8.61 -3.64
C LEU A 24 7.96 -7.64 -2.84
N ILE A 25 7.51 -7.26 -1.63
CA ILE A 25 8.27 -6.38 -0.74
C ILE A 25 9.55 -7.09 -0.27
N GLY A 26 9.45 -8.35 0.16
CA GLY A 26 10.58 -9.14 0.63
C GLY A 26 11.65 -9.33 -0.45
N TYR A 27 11.25 -9.76 -1.65
CA TYR A 27 12.15 -9.91 -2.79
C TYR A 27 12.78 -8.57 -3.20
N GLY A 28 11.98 -7.51 -3.28
CA GLY A 28 12.46 -6.16 -3.58
C GLY A 28 13.52 -5.69 -2.58
N GLY A 29 13.29 -5.93 -1.30
CA GLY A 29 14.20 -5.58 -0.20
C GLY A 29 15.50 -6.36 -0.24
N VAL A 30 15.43 -7.68 -0.43
CA VAL A 30 16.63 -8.54 -0.55
C VAL A 30 17.49 -8.10 -1.74
N VAL A 31 16.88 -7.87 -2.90
CA VAL A 31 17.62 -7.40 -4.10
C VAL A 31 18.24 -6.03 -3.86
N ALA A 32 17.51 -5.10 -3.24
CA ALA A 32 18.03 -3.77 -2.93
C ALA A 32 19.22 -3.85 -1.96
N ALA A 33 19.12 -4.66 -0.90
CA ALA A 33 20.18 -4.86 0.08
C ALA A 33 21.44 -5.44 -0.57
N ILE A 34 21.32 -6.47 -1.41
CA ILE A 34 22.45 -7.06 -2.15
C ILE A 34 23.11 -6.01 -3.05
N LYS A 35 22.33 -5.23 -3.80
CA LYS A 35 22.87 -4.18 -4.68
C LYS A 35 23.60 -3.08 -3.91
N VAL A 36 23.11 -2.69 -2.73
CA VAL A 36 23.76 -1.70 -1.86
C VAL A 36 25.09 -2.25 -1.33
N VAL A 37 25.10 -3.49 -0.82
CA VAL A 37 26.33 -4.13 -0.31
C VAL A 37 27.36 -4.31 -1.42
N LEU A 38 26.96 -4.80 -2.60
CA LEU A 38 27.88 -4.94 -3.75
C LEU A 38 28.45 -3.59 -4.19
N ARG A 39 27.67 -2.52 -4.14
CA ARG A 39 28.16 -1.18 -4.45
C ARG A 39 29.20 -0.71 -3.43
N GLU A 40 28.90 -0.83 -2.13
CA GLU A 40 29.76 -0.33 -1.05
C GLU A 40 31.06 -1.12 -0.95
N VAL A 41 30.98 -2.45 -1.07
CA VAL A 41 32.13 -3.36 -0.93
C VAL A 41 32.95 -3.45 -2.23
N PHE A 42 32.30 -3.52 -3.41
CA PHE A 42 32.99 -3.72 -4.69
C PHE A 42 33.14 -2.45 -5.54
N ARG A 43 32.79 -1.25 -5.02
CA ARG A 43 32.85 0.05 -5.73
C ARG A 43 32.23 0.01 -7.15
N ARG A 44 31.17 -0.78 -7.35
CA ARG A 44 30.47 -0.89 -8.63
C ARG A 44 29.70 0.40 -8.94
N PRO A 45 29.55 0.81 -10.21
CA PRO A 45 28.92 2.08 -10.61
C PRO A 45 27.38 2.02 -10.54
N TYR A 46 26.79 1.32 -9.57
CA TYR A 46 25.35 1.39 -9.36
C TYR A 46 24.99 2.74 -8.73
N SER A 47 24.03 3.46 -9.32
CA SER A 47 23.51 4.69 -8.72
C SER A 47 22.57 4.35 -7.57
N TYR A 48 22.81 4.92 -6.38
CA TYR A 48 21.92 4.74 -5.22
C TYR A 48 20.47 5.13 -5.54
N ASN A 49 20.30 6.17 -6.36
CA ASN A 49 18.98 6.61 -6.82
C ASN A 49 18.27 5.55 -7.67
N LEU A 50 19.01 4.77 -8.48
CA LEU A 50 18.41 3.72 -9.30
C LEU A 50 17.93 2.54 -8.42
N ILE A 51 18.77 2.10 -7.48
CA ILE A 51 18.43 1.02 -6.53
C ILE A 51 17.21 1.43 -5.70
N ARG A 52 17.21 2.66 -5.17
CA ARG A 52 16.09 3.23 -4.41
C ARG A 52 14.82 3.30 -5.25
N ARG A 53 14.89 3.82 -6.49
CA ARG A 53 13.71 3.94 -7.36
C ARG A 53 13.10 2.57 -7.68
N GLU A 54 13.92 1.57 -8.01
CA GLU A 54 13.44 0.21 -8.27
C GLU A 54 12.83 -0.43 -7.03
N PHE A 55 13.42 -0.21 -5.85
CA PHE A 55 12.90 -0.74 -4.59
C PHE A 55 11.57 -0.08 -4.21
N THR A 56 11.49 1.25 -4.27
CA THR A 56 10.27 2.00 -4.00
C THR A 56 9.14 1.58 -4.92
N SER A 57 9.40 1.37 -6.22
CA SER A 57 8.38 0.86 -7.15
C SER A 57 7.84 -0.51 -6.75
N LYS A 58 8.69 -1.43 -6.27
CA LYS A 58 8.26 -2.75 -5.77
C LYS A 58 7.48 -2.67 -4.46
N ILE A 59 7.85 -1.76 -3.56
CA ILE A 59 7.09 -1.51 -2.34
C ILE A 59 5.68 -1.02 -2.68
N VAL A 60 5.58 0.01 -3.52
CA VAL A 60 4.28 0.61 -3.89
C VAL A 60 3.38 -0.46 -4.50
N PHE A 61 3.90 -1.28 -5.41
CA PHE A 61 3.14 -2.37 -6.01
C PHE A 61 2.73 -3.44 -4.98
N GLY A 62 3.63 -3.82 -4.06
CA GLY A 62 3.29 -4.75 -2.97
C GLY A 62 2.20 -4.21 -2.05
N LEU A 63 2.19 -2.90 -1.79
CA LEU A 63 1.16 -2.24 -0.98
C LEU A 63 -0.23 -2.28 -1.62
N GLU A 64 -0.34 -2.23 -2.96
CA GLU A 64 -1.63 -2.38 -3.64
C GLU A 64 -2.28 -3.74 -3.34
N PHE A 65 -1.48 -4.81 -3.24
CA PHE A 65 -1.97 -6.13 -2.84
C PHE A 65 -2.37 -6.21 -1.36
N PHE A 66 -1.63 -5.54 -0.47
CA PHE A 66 -2.03 -5.45 0.94
C PHE A 66 -3.35 -4.70 1.09
N ILE A 67 -3.52 -3.58 0.41
CA ILE A 67 -4.79 -2.83 0.40
C ILE A 67 -5.93 -3.73 -0.10
N ALA A 68 -5.71 -4.52 -1.16
CA ALA A 68 -6.72 -5.46 -1.66
C ALA A 68 -7.08 -6.52 -0.61
N SER A 69 -6.09 -7.10 0.07
CA SER A 69 -6.29 -8.04 1.18
C SER A 69 -7.10 -7.43 2.33
N ASP A 70 -6.78 -6.20 2.72
CA ASP A 70 -7.42 -5.50 3.83
C ASP A 70 -8.87 -5.13 3.50
N VAL A 71 -9.13 -4.65 2.27
CA VAL A 71 -10.49 -4.40 1.77
C VAL A 71 -11.31 -5.69 1.77
N LEU A 72 -10.75 -6.80 1.30
CA LEU A 72 -11.45 -8.09 1.33
C LEU A 72 -11.76 -8.56 2.75
N THR A 73 -10.83 -8.36 3.68
CA THR A 73 -11.00 -8.75 5.09
C THR A 73 -12.10 -7.93 5.77
N THR A 74 -12.14 -6.61 5.52
CA THR A 74 -13.18 -5.72 6.07
C THR A 74 -14.59 -6.02 5.51
N LEU A 75 -14.71 -6.67 4.34
CA LEU A 75 -16.00 -7.08 3.77
C LEU A 75 -16.68 -8.25 4.51
N ILE A 76 -15.93 -9.09 5.23
CA ILE A 76 -16.45 -10.34 5.83
C ILE A 76 -16.57 -10.33 7.35
N ALA A 77 -15.79 -9.51 8.03
CA ALA A 77 -15.82 -9.41 9.48
C ALA A 77 -15.66 -7.94 9.89
N PRO A 78 -16.68 -7.10 9.72
CA PRO A 78 -16.64 -5.76 10.29
C PRO A 78 -16.69 -5.92 11.82
N THR A 79 -15.53 -5.98 12.46
CA THR A 79 -15.43 -5.75 13.91
C THR A 79 -15.79 -4.28 14.16
N GLN A 80 -16.38 -3.95 15.32
CA GLN A 80 -16.78 -2.57 15.60
C GLN A 80 -15.59 -1.59 15.49
N GLU A 81 -14.36 -2.06 15.70
CA GLU A 81 -13.12 -1.29 15.50
C GLU A 81 -12.80 -1.00 14.02
N GLU A 82 -13.04 -1.92 13.08
CA GLU A 82 -12.76 -1.71 11.66
C GLU A 82 -13.75 -0.74 11.00
N ILE A 83 -15.03 -0.76 11.43
CA ILE A 83 -16.02 0.25 11.03
C ILE A 83 -15.55 1.65 11.46
N ILE A 84 -15.00 1.77 12.67
CA ILE A 84 -14.47 3.04 13.20
C ILE A 84 -13.24 3.48 12.38
N LEU A 85 -12.32 2.58 12.03
CA LEU A 85 -11.17 2.91 11.20
C LEU A 85 -11.59 3.42 9.81
N LEU A 86 -12.55 2.74 9.17
CA LEU A 86 -13.07 3.14 7.86
C LEU A 86 -13.76 4.51 7.92
N ALA A 87 -14.54 4.77 8.98
CA ALA A 87 -15.15 6.07 9.23
C ALA A 87 -14.09 7.18 9.40
N VAL A 88 -13.01 6.91 10.14
CA VAL A 88 -11.90 7.86 10.33
C VAL A 88 -11.20 8.18 9.00
N VAL A 89 -10.91 7.18 8.17
CA VAL A 89 -10.27 7.38 6.87
C VAL A 89 -11.14 8.22 5.94
N VAL A 90 -12.45 7.97 5.89
CA VAL A 90 -13.41 8.75 5.09
C VAL A 90 -13.47 10.20 5.55
N VAL A 91 -13.46 10.46 6.86
CA VAL A 91 -13.44 11.81 7.43
C VAL A 91 -12.17 12.56 7.05
N ILE A 92 -10.99 11.94 7.23
CA ILE A 92 -9.70 12.56 6.89
C ILE A 92 -9.67 12.95 5.41
N ARG A 93 -10.09 12.04 4.52
CA ARG A 93 -10.16 12.30 3.07
C ARG A 93 -11.08 13.46 2.73
N THR A 94 -12.21 13.56 3.43
CA THR A 94 -13.19 14.63 3.21
C THR A 94 -12.64 15.97 3.65
N ILE A 95 -12.00 16.05 4.82
CA ILE A 95 -11.38 17.27 5.34
C ILE A 95 -10.25 17.71 4.40
N LEU A 96 -9.32 16.81 4.07
CA LEU A 96 -8.20 17.14 3.18
C LEU A 96 -8.69 17.57 1.79
N GLY A 97 -9.65 16.83 1.21
CA GLY A 97 -10.25 17.20 -0.07
C GLY A 97 -10.94 18.56 -0.03
N TYR A 98 -11.61 18.89 1.08
CA TYR A 98 -12.23 20.19 1.30
C TYR A 98 -11.19 21.32 1.40
N PHE A 99 -10.16 21.16 2.22
CA PHE A 99 -9.08 22.16 2.35
C PHE A 99 -8.37 22.40 1.03
N LEU A 100 -8.03 21.34 0.30
CA LEU A 100 -7.31 21.44 -0.98
C LEU A 100 -8.18 22.10 -2.07
N ALA A 101 -9.48 21.78 -2.12
CA ALA A 101 -10.42 22.46 -2.99
C ALA A 101 -10.54 23.96 -2.64
N ARG A 102 -10.52 24.29 -1.35
CA ARG A 102 -10.63 25.67 -0.86
C ARG A 102 -9.37 26.49 -1.14
N GLU A 103 -8.18 25.91 -0.98
CA GLU A 103 -6.91 26.54 -1.37
C GLU A 103 -6.80 26.73 -2.88
N THR A 104 -7.20 25.74 -3.68
CA THR A 104 -7.14 25.86 -5.16
C THR A 104 -8.04 26.99 -5.68
N VAL A 105 -9.17 27.24 -5.02
CA VAL A 105 -10.05 28.38 -5.33
C VAL A 105 -9.42 29.72 -4.91
N GLU A 106 -8.66 29.75 -3.82
CA GLU A 106 -7.96 30.95 -3.36
C GLU A 106 -6.78 31.34 -4.28
N TYR A 107 -6.07 30.36 -4.87
CA TYR A 107 -4.91 30.58 -5.75
C TYR A 107 -5.25 30.91 -7.22
N GLN A 108 -6.53 31.01 -7.60
CA GLN A 108 -6.94 31.44 -8.96
C GLN A 108 -7.34 32.92 -9.06
N LEU A 109 -6.96 33.75 -8.08
CA LEU A 109 -7.17 35.20 -8.13
C LEU A 109 -5.86 35.98 -8.05
N GLU A 110 -4.94 35.70 -8.98
CA GLU A 110 -3.95 36.70 -9.42
C GLU A 110 -3.91 36.65 -10.96
N PRO A 111 -4.67 37.51 -11.66
CA PRO A 111 -4.55 37.70 -13.10
C PRO A 111 -3.23 38.36 -13.51
#